data_AF-A0A8D8ZNR8-F1
#
_entry.id   AF-A0A8D8ZNR8-F1
#
_cell.length_a   1.000
_cell.length_b   1.000
_cell.length_c   1.000
_cell.angle_alpha   90.00
_cell.angle_beta   90.00
_cell.angle_gamma   90.00
#
_symmetry.space_group_name_H-M   'P 1'
#
loop_
_entity.id
_entity.type
_entity.pdbx_description
1 polymer ?
#
loop_
_entity_poly.entity_id
_entity_poly.type
_entity_poly.pdbx_seq_one_letter_code
_entity_poly.pdbx_strand_id
1 'polypeptide(L)'
;AVKNFKLLSFGEEAEEDEEEVEQVKQKFSGKSKSTHDVLQDPKLSNVPAVEKSNKESSESDLSGDERHGHASAGSAIDVVKNKLKLKSEKSDKTNDKNAEESDKEEEGYDFYTERRKEKQKRLDDLKNEYQSLKANMKQDSKKKKSDQEKERLENEEREKKKEEQKKNEDYFNEIDKYKQKVQQIPKKGTSREELTASLLAKFREKLISAKEKVDSAPSEESANQNEDDELFKHELRFETNDPVLAKDANLKNDEWFDISDPRSALNKRKREASQKLMAKFTKRTRD
;
A
#
# COMPACT_ATOMS: atom_id res chain seq x y z
N ALA A 1 3.07 37.53 -42.55
CA ALA A 1 3.73 36.67 -41.55
C ALA A 1 2.64 35.94 -40.78
N VAL A 2 2.48 34.64 -40.99
CA VAL A 2 1.49 33.81 -40.28
C VAL A 2 2.14 33.40 -38.96
N LYS A 3 1.63 33.90 -37.83
CA LYS A 3 2.08 33.50 -36.51
C LYS A 3 1.47 32.14 -36.19
N ASN A 4 2.30 31.12 -36.14
CA ASN A 4 1.94 29.80 -35.62
C ASN A 4 1.70 29.94 -34.11
N PHE A 5 0.44 30.07 -33.72
CA PHE A 5 0.05 29.95 -32.32
C PHE A 5 0.17 28.47 -31.95
N LYS A 6 1.28 28.10 -31.30
CA LYS A 6 1.38 26.87 -30.51
C LYS A 6 0.36 26.99 -29.38
N LEU A 7 -0.89 26.66 -29.69
CA LEU A 7 -1.91 26.36 -28.70
C LEU A 7 -1.40 25.11 -27.98
N LEU A 8 -1.23 25.18 -26.66
CA LEU A 8 -0.96 24.00 -25.85
C LEU A 8 -2.07 22.98 -26.15
N SER A 9 -1.68 21.88 -26.78
CA SER A 9 -2.51 20.73 -27.10
C SER A 9 -2.81 19.97 -25.80
N PHE A 10 -3.72 20.51 -24.98
CA PHE A 10 -4.26 19.84 -23.78
C PHE A 10 -5.07 18.55 -24.07
N GLY A 11 -5.03 18.07 -25.32
CA GLY A 11 -5.55 16.76 -25.72
C GLY A 11 -4.46 15.79 -26.21
N GLU A 12 -3.24 16.27 -26.48
CA GLU A 12 -2.10 15.43 -26.90
C GLU A 12 -1.38 14.85 -25.69
N GLU A 13 -1.31 15.58 -24.57
CA GLU A 13 -0.71 15.07 -23.30
C GLU A 13 -1.46 13.84 -22.75
N ALA A 14 -2.78 13.77 -22.94
CA ALA A 14 -3.57 12.61 -22.49
C ALA A 14 -3.43 11.39 -23.43
N GLU A 15 -3.18 11.60 -24.72
CA GLU A 15 -2.93 10.53 -25.70
C GLU A 15 -1.47 10.03 -25.58
N GLU A 16 -0.50 10.94 -25.35
CA GLU A 16 0.90 10.62 -25.09
C GLU A 16 1.08 9.82 -23.79
N ASP A 17 0.39 10.19 -22.70
CA ASP A 17 0.40 9.41 -21.45
C ASP A 17 -0.17 7.99 -21.62
N GLU A 18 -1.23 7.82 -22.42
CA GLU A 18 -1.79 6.51 -22.71
C GLU A 18 -0.82 5.66 -23.56
N GLU A 19 -0.21 6.25 -24.60
CA GLU A 19 0.81 5.60 -25.42
C GLU A 19 2.07 5.26 -24.60
N GLU A 20 2.52 6.11 -23.67
CA GLU A 20 3.63 5.83 -22.77
C GLU A 20 3.34 4.64 -21.85
N VAL A 21 2.14 4.60 -21.27
CA VAL A 21 1.71 3.48 -20.42
C VAL A 21 1.61 2.18 -21.22
N GLU A 22 1.11 2.22 -22.44
CA GLU A 22 1.07 1.05 -23.33
C GLU A 22 2.47 0.61 -23.74
N GLN A 23 3.37 1.53 -24.07
CA GLN A 23 4.77 1.22 -24.38
C GLN A 23 5.48 0.60 -23.18
N VAL A 24 5.25 1.11 -21.96
CA VAL A 24 5.79 0.54 -20.72
C VAL A 24 5.23 -0.86 -20.48
N LYS A 25 3.91 -1.06 -20.63
CA LYS A 25 3.28 -2.39 -20.52
C LYS A 25 3.84 -3.38 -21.54
N GLN A 26 4.04 -2.97 -22.79
CA GLN A 26 4.67 -3.82 -23.82
C GLN A 26 6.13 -4.13 -23.48
N LYS A 27 6.89 -3.14 -22.97
CA LYS A 27 8.28 -3.33 -22.53
C LYS A 27 8.40 -4.29 -21.34
N PHE A 28 7.41 -4.38 -20.46
CA PHE A 28 7.44 -5.29 -19.31
C PHE A 28 6.55 -6.55 -19.48
N SER A 29 5.80 -6.65 -20.58
CA SER A 29 5.03 -7.83 -20.94
C SER A 29 5.96 -9.05 -21.11
N GLY A 30 5.65 -10.14 -20.40
CA GLY A 30 6.42 -11.38 -20.42
C GLY A 30 7.70 -11.38 -19.57
N LYS A 31 8.13 -10.25 -19.00
CA LYS A 31 9.18 -10.23 -17.97
C LYS A 31 8.56 -10.50 -16.61
N SER A 32 9.25 -11.26 -15.76
CA SER A 32 8.77 -11.49 -14.41
C SER A 32 8.81 -10.16 -13.63
N LYS A 33 7.95 -9.99 -12.62
CA LYS A 33 8.01 -8.82 -11.72
C LYS A 33 9.26 -8.83 -10.81
N SER A 34 10.20 -9.72 -11.07
CA SER A 34 11.46 -9.80 -10.34
C SER A 34 12.21 -8.49 -10.54
N THR A 35 12.65 -7.89 -9.43
CA THR A 35 13.49 -6.69 -9.46
C THR A 35 14.75 -6.89 -10.29
N HIS A 36 15.17 -8.14 -10.48
CA HIS A 36 16.34 -8.48 -11.26
C HIS A 36 16.13 -8.42 -12.78
N ASP A 37 14.94 -8.78 -13.27
CA ASP A 37 14.60 -8.63 -14.69
C ASP A 37 14.35 -7.15 -15.04
N VAL A 38 13.88 -6.38 -14.05
CA VAL A 38 13.55 -4.96 -14.19
C VAL A 38 14.81 -4.07 -14.10
N LEU A 39 15.71 -4.39 -13.17
CA LEU A 39 16.96 -3.67 -12.97
C LEU A 39 18.11 -4.53 -13.49
N GLN A 40 18.71 -4.12 -14.61
CA GLN A 40 19.91 -4.75 -15.18
C GLN A 40 21.17 -4.49 -14.34
N ASP A 41 21.12 -4.83 -13.04
CA ASP A 41 22.22 -4.68 -12.09
C ASP A 41 23.20 -5.85 -12.23
N PRO A 42 24.48 -5.60 -12.59
CA PRO A 42 25.49 -6.65 -12.72
C PRO A 42 25.87 -7.33 -11.39
N LYS A 43 25.45 -6.80 -10.24
CA LYS A 43 25.67 -7.43 -8.92
C LYS A 43 24.62 -8.47 -8.55
N LEU A 44 23.53 -8.57 -9.33
CA LEU A 44 22.45 -9.53 -9.11
C LEU A 44 22.55 -10.68 -10.14
N SER A 45 22.18 -11.91 -9.75
CA SER A 45 22.36 -13.12 -10.57
C SER A 45 21.11 -13.52 -11.35
N ASN A 46 21.18 -13.50 -12.69
CA ASN A 46 20.02 -13.76 -13.58
C ASN A 46 19.71 -15.25 -13.72
N VAL A 47 20.55 -16.09 -13.12
CA VAL A 47 20.45 -17.54 -13.17
C VAL A 47 19.62 -18.01 -11.98
N PRO A 48 18.54 -18.79 -12.19
CA PRO A 48 17.79 -19.39 -11.10
C PRO A 48 18.71 -20.29 -10.27
N ALA A 49 18.63 -20.20 -8.94
CA ALA A 49 19.50 -20.94 -8.01
C ALA A 49 19.34 -22.48 -8.09
N VAL A 50 18.30 -22.97 -8.79
CA VAL A 50 18.04 -24.39 -9.03
C VAL A 50 17.84 -24.58 -10.53
N GLU A 51 18.69 -25.39 -11.15
CA GLU A 51 18.50 -25.86 -12.52
C GLU A 51 17.25 -26.75 -12.55
N LYS A 52 16.13 -26.19 -13.03
CA LYS A 52 14.94 -26.98 -13.33
C LYS A 52 15.25 -27.77 -14.59
N SER A 53 15.73 -29.00 -14.44
CA SER A 53 15.73 -29.98 -15.54
C SER A 53 14.32 -30.01 -16.13
N ASN A 54 14.18 -29.63 -17.40
CA ASN A 54 12.92 -29.49 -18.14
C ASN A 54 11.90 -30.56 -17.72
N LYS A 55 11.00 -30.17 -16.82
CA LYS A 55 9.76 -30.88 -16.52
C LYS A 55 8.66 -29.89 -16.77
N GLU A 56 8.00 -30.09 -17.90
CA GLU A 56 6.80 -29.37 -18.29
C GLU A 56 5.79 -29.39 -17.14
N SER A 57 5.20 -28.22 -16.91
CA SER A 57 3.93 -28.00 -16.20
C SER A 57 3.64 -28.83 -14.95
N SER A 58 3.89 -28.25 -13.78
CA SER A 58 3.00 -28.45 -12.63
C SER A 58 3.04 -27.20 -11.75
N GLU A 59 1.99 -26.39 -11.81
CA GLU A 59 1.63 -25.51 -10.70
C GLU A 59 1.33 -26.40 -9.49
N SER A 60 2.17 -26.32 -8.48
CA SER A 60 1.86 -26.80 -7.15
C SER A 60 2.28 -25.72 -6.16
N ASP A 61 1.27 -25.14 -5.53
CA ASP A 61 1.33 -24.32 -4.33
C ASP A 61 2.44 -24.73 -3.38
N LEU A 62 3.32 -23.79 -3.04
CA LEU A 62 4.16 -23.87 -1.86
C LEU A 62 3.64 -22.88 -0.84
N SER A 63 2.73 -23.36 0.02
CA SER A 63 2.47 -22.75 1.31
C SER A 63 3.67 -23.03 2.23
N GLY A 64 4.22 -21.96 2.80
CA GLY A 64 5.25 -22.07 3.82
C GLY A 64 4.67 -22.60 5.14
N ASP A 65 5.31 -23.62 5.70
CA ASP A 65 5.28 -23.90 7.14
C ASP A 65 6.68 -24.30 7.58
N GLU A 66 7.35 -23.36 8.25
CA GLU A 66 8.53 -23.65 9.03
C GLU A 66 8.14 -24.40 10.30
N ARG A 67 8.35 -25.71 10.36
CA ARG A 67 8.62 -26.43 11.63
C ARG A 67 9.61 -27.58 11.42
N HIS A 68 10.88 -27.28 11.66
CA HIS A 68 11.90 -28.28 11.95
C HIS A 68 11.63 -28.92 13.32
N GLY A 69 11.57 -30.26 13.36
CA GLY A 69 11.81 -31.02 14.59
C GLY A 69 10.91 -32.24 14.81
N HIS A 70 11.13 -33.34 14.08
CA HIS A 70 11.04 -34.70 14.65
C HIS A 70 11.66 -35.74 13.69
N ALA A 71 12.99 -35.77 13.62
CA ALA A 71 13.66 -37.01 13.23
C ALA A 71 13.38 -38.08 14.30
N SER A 72 13.13 -39.32 13.89
CA SER A 72 13.05 -40.56 14.72
C SER A 72 11.68 -41.24 14.91
N ALA A 73 10.74 -41.16 13.96
CA ALA A 73 9.58 -42.08 13.94
C ALA A 73 9.63 -43.14 12.83
N GLY A 74 10.21 -42.84 11.66
CA GLY A 74 10.30 -43.78 10.53
C GLY A 74 11.24 -44.96 10.79
N SER A 75 12.41 -44.72 11.39
CA SER A 75 13.43 -45.73 11.66
C SER A 75 12.95 -46.82 12.64
N ALA A 76 12.18 -46.44 13.67
CA ALA A 76 11.68 -47.40 14.66
C ALA A 76 10.70 -48.42 14.06
N ILE A 77 9.86 -47.98 13.11
CA ILE A 77 8.86 -48.85 12.46
C ILE A 77 9.54 -49.88 11.54
N ASP A 78 10.63 -49.50 10.89
CA ASP A 78 11.37 -50.40 9.99
C ASP A 78 12.18 -51.45 10.77
N VAL A 79 12.72 -51.10 11.94
CA VAL A 79 13.38 -52.07 12.84
C VAL A 79 12.38 -53.09 13.40
N VAL A 80 11.16 -52.67 13.76
CA VAL A 80 10.11 -53.58 14.25
C VAL A 80 9.63 -54.52 13.14
N LYS A 81 9.43 -54.03 11.91
CA LYS A 81 9.05 -54.87 10.77
C LYS A 81 10.09 -55.94 10.45
N ASN A 82 11.38 -55.61 10.53
CA ASN A 82 12.45 -56.57 10.25
C ASN A 82 12.59 -57.63 11.36
N LYS A 83 12.38 -57.26 12.64
CA LYS A 83 12.34 -58.22 13.77
C LYS A 83 11.16 -59.20 13.69
N LEU A 84 10.00 -58.77 13.18
CA LEU A 84 8.82 -59.64 13.01
C LEU A 84 9.02 -60.66 11.89
N LYS A 85 9.61 -60.27 10.76
CA LYS A 85 9.89 -61.18 9.63
C LYS A 85 10.91 -62.28 9.98
N LEU A 86 11.93 -61.97 10.77
CA LEU A 86 12.94 -62.95 11.20
C LEU A 86 12.41 -63.97 12.23
N LYS A 87 11.29 -63.67 12.90
CA LYS A 87 10.71 -64.56 13.91
C LYS A 87 9.69 -65.54 13.33
N SER A 88 9.11 -65.25 12.16
CA SER A 88 8.23 -66.18 11.44
C SER A 88 8.98 -67.28 10.69
N GLU A 89 10.29 -67.12 10.42
CA GLU A 89 11.09 -68.13 9.70
C GLU A 89 11.81 -69.13 10.61
N LYS A 90 11.79 -68.94 11.94
CA LYS A 90 12.53 -69.77 12.92
C LYS A 90 11.67 -70.70 13.79
N SER A 91 10.35 -70.79 13.55
CA SER A 91 9.46 -71.63 14.37
C SER A 91 9.09 -73.00 13.77
N ASP A 92 9.57 -73.37 12.59
CA ASP A 92 9.21 -74.65 11.93
C ASP A 92 10.36 -75.67 11.88
N LYS A 93 11.04 -75.90 13.00
CA LYS A 93 11.96 -77.06 13.14
C LYS A 93 11.93 -77.65 14.55
N THR A 94 10.89 -78.43 14.85
CA THR A 94 10.96 -79.65 15.68
C THR A 94 9.63 -80.43 15.59
N ASN A 95 9.52 -81.37 14.66
CA ASN A 95 9.11 -82.75 14.95
C ASN A 95 9.13 -83.55 13.65
N ASP A 96 10.18 -84.34 13.53
CA ASP A 96 10.37 -85.36 12.52
C ASP A 96 10.04 -86.71 13.15
N LYS A 97 8.99 -87.37 12.66
CA LYS A 97 8.84 -88.83 12.65
C LYS A 97 7.95 -89.24 11.47
N ASN A 98 8.62 -89.60 10.38
CA ASN A 98 8.33 -90.73 9.50
C ASN A 98 6.86 -91.16 9.29
N ALA A 99 6.36 -90.90 8.09
CA ALA A 99 5.58 -91.87 7.31
C ALA A 99 5.58 -91.41 5.85
N GLU A 100 6.64 -91.73 5.13
CA GLU A 100 6.58 -91.73 3.67
C GLU A 100 5.71 -92.90 3.22
N GLU A 101 4.80 -92.55 2.32
CA GLU A 101 4.35 -93.38 1.21
C GLU A 101 3.46 -94.58 1.56
N SER A 102 2.15 -94.33 1.58
CA SER A 102 1.17 -95.34 1.21
C SER A 102 -0.10 -94.70 0.68
N ASP A 103 -0.38 -95.06 -0.56
CA ASP A 103 -1.70 -95.37 -1.05
C ASP A 103 -2.72 -94.25 -1.33
N LYS A 104 -2.92 -94.11 -2.64
CA LYS A 104 -4.21 -94.04 -3.34
C LYS A 104 -4.89 -92.68 -3.31
N GLU A 105 -4.83 -92.08 -4.49
CA GLU A 105 -6.01 -91.54 -5.17
C GLU A 105 -7.28 -92.29 -4.74
N GLU A 106 -7.93 -91.79 -3.69
CA GLU A 106 -9.29 -92.19 -3.33
C GLU A 106 -10.12 -90.92 -3.42
N GLU A 107 -10.79 -90.78 -4.57
CA GLU A 107 -11.93 -89.89 -4.81
C GLU A 107 -13.06 -90.21 -3.80
N GLY A 108 -12.83 -89.86 -2.55
CA GLY A 108 -13.83 -89.86 -1.49
C GLY A 108 -14.44 -88.46 -1.39
N TYR A 109 -15.60 -88.26 -2.01
CA TYR A 109 -16.44 -87.08 -1.86
C TYR A 109 -16.86 -86.93 -0.38
N ASP A 110 -16.03 -86.25 0.42
CA ASP A 110 -16.28 -86.00 1.83
C ASP A 110 -17.13 -84.73 1.98
N PHE A 111 -18.45 -84.92 2.08
CA PHE A 111 -19.50 -83.91 2.24
C PHE A 111 -19.19 -82.84 3.32
N TYR A 112 -18.38 -83.17 4.33
CA TYR A 112 -17.97 -82.22 5.38
C TYR A 112 -16.87 -81.24 4.94
N THR A 113 -15.98 -81.63 4.03
CA THR A 113 -14.92 -80.75 3.50
C THR A 113 -15.50 -79.73 2.53
N GLU A 114 -16.49 -80.14 1.74
CA GLU A 114 -17.18 -79.30 0.78
C GLU A 114 -18.02 -78.22 1.49
N ARG A 115 -18.72 -78.60 2.57
CA ARG A 115 -19.44 -77.65 3.43
C ARG A 115 -18.52 -76.63 4.13
N ARG A 116 -17.28 -77.01 4.46
CA ARG A 116 -16.28 -76.06 5.00
C ARG A 116 -15.78 -75.11 3.91
N LYS A 117 -15.46 -75.61 2.72
CA LYS A 117 -15.07 -74.79 1.56
C LYS A 117 -16.18 -73.81 1.17
N GLU A 118 -17.43 -74.23 1.21
CA GLU A 118 -18.58 -73.37 0.92
C GLU A 118 -18.75 -72.26 1.98
N LYS A 119 -18.62 -72.58 3.28
CA LYS A 119 -18.61 -71.57 4.34
C LYS A 119 -17.46 -70.58 4.20
N GLN A 120 -16.29 -71.06 3.78
CA GLN A 120 -15.11 -70.22 3.56
C GLN A 120 -15.32 -69.28 2.37
N LYS A 121 -15.84 -69.79 1.24
CA LYS A 121 -16.26 -68.96 0.10
C LYS A 121 -17.28 -67.90 0.51
N ARG A 122 -18.31 -68.28 1.28
CA ARG A 122 -19.30 -67.30 1.79
C ARG A 122 -18.68 -66.25 2.69
N LEU A 123 -17.70 -66.60 3.53
CA LEU A 123 -16.98 -65.62 4.36
C LEU A 123 -16.08 -64.70 3.53
N ASP A 124 -15.42 -65.24 2.51
CA ASP A 124 -14.59 -64.46 1.59
C ASP A 124 -15.45 -63.50 0.75
N ASP A 125 -16.61 -63.95 0.26
CA ASP A 125 -17.60 -63.14 -0.45
C ASP A 125 -18.10 -62.00 0.45
N LEU A 126 -18.47 -62.30 1.71
CA LEU A 126 -18.93 -61.31 2.68
C LEU A 126 -17.84 -60.29 3.04
N LYS A 127 -16.58 -60.74 3.08
CA LYS A 127 -15.41 -59.89 3.34
C LYS A 127 -15.11 -58.97 2.17
N ASN A 128 -15.23 -59.46 0.94
CA ASN A 128 -15.08 -58.68 -0.28
C ASN A 128 -16.20 -57.64 -0.41
N GLU A 129 -17.44 -58.00 -0.09
CA GLU A 129 -18.58 -57.09 -0.02
C GLU A 129 -18.38 -56.01 1.05
N TYR A 130 -17.90 -56.38 2.25
CA TYR A 130 -17.58 -55.40 3.29
C TYR A 130 -16.46 -54.43 2.85
N GLN A 131 -15.42 -54.93 2.17
CA GLN A 131 -14.35 -54.08 1.65
C GLN A 131 -14.84 -53.13 0.55
N SER A 132 -15.66 -53.59 -0.38
CA SER A 132 -16.21 -52.75 -1.44
C SER A 132 -17.15 -51.67 -0.88
N LEU A 133 -18.01 -52.04 0.07
CA LEU A 133 -18.89 -51.09 0.76
C LEU A 133 -18.10 -50.02 1.53
N LYS A 134 -17.03 -50.43 2.23
CA LYS A 134 -16.14 -49.51 2.95
C LYS A 134 -15.37 -48.57 2.01
N ALA A 135 -14.96 -49.04 0.83
CA ALA A 135 -14.33 -48.20 -0.18
C ALA A 135 -15.32 -47.17 -0.76
N ASN A 136 -16.55 -47.59 -1.07
CA ASN A 136 -17.61 -46.71 -1.57
C ASN A 136 -17.97 -45.62 -0.54
N MET A 137 -18.16 -45.96 0.74
CA MET A 137 -18.43 -44.95 1.77
C MET A 137 -17.27 -43.95 1.96
N LYS A 138 -16.02 -44.39 1.81
CA LYS A 138 -14.85 -43.49 1.84
C LYS A 138 -14.77 -42.59 0.61
N GLN A 139 -15.18 -43.07 -0.56
CA GLN A 139 -15.24 -42.25 -1.77
C GLN A 139 -16.37 -41.23 -1.68
N ASP A 140 -17.55 -41.63 -1.21
CA ASP A 140 -18.71 -40.73 -1.07
C ASP A 140 -18.46 -39.64 -0.03
N SER A 141 -17.82 -39.97 1.10
CA SER A 141 -17.43 -38.96 2.10
C SER A 141 -16.35 -37.99 1.60
N LYS A 142 -15.44 -38.43 0.70
CA LYS A 142 -14.47 -37.54 0.04
C LYS A 142 -15.13 -36.65 -0.99
N LYS A 143 -16.01 -37.19 -1.84
CA LYS A 143 -16.79 -36.43 -2.83
C LYS A 143 -17.64 -35.36 -2.15
N LYS A 144 -18.37 -35.74 -1.09
CA LYS A 144 -19.20 -34.80 -0.33
C LYS A 144 -18.40 -33.64 0.29
N LYS A 145 -17.16 -33.90 0.73
CA LYS A 145 -16.25 -32.84 1.21
C LYS A 145 -15.74 -31.96 0.06
N SER A 146 -15.32 -32.55 -1.06
CA SER A 146 -14.83 -31.78 -2.20
C SER A 146 -15.92 -30.94 -2.86
N ASP A 147 -17.15 -31.44 -2.91
CA ASP A 147 -18.28 -30.72 -3.50
C ASP A 147 -18.67 -29.53 -2.61
N GLN A 148 -18.65 -29.71 -1.30
CA GLN A 148 -18.92 -28.65 -0.33
C GLN A 148 -17.82 -27.56 -0.31
N GLU A 149 -16.57 -27.94 -0.56
CA GLU A 149 -15.45 -27.00 -0.69
C GLU A 149 -15.48 -26.24 -2.02
N LYS A 150 -15.83 -26.91 -3.12
CA LYS A 150 -16.04 -26.26 -4.43
C LYS A 150 -17.20 -25.26 -4.40
N GLU A 151 -18.32 -25.62 -3.77
CA GLU A 151 -19.48 -24.74 -3.65
C GLU A 151 -19.16 -23.48 -2.82
N ARG A 152 -18.31 -23.61 -1.78
CA ARG A 152 -17.82 -22.46 -1.00
C ARG A 152 -16.95 -21.53 -1.84
N LEU A 153 -15.96 -22.08 -2.57
CA LEU A 153 -15.06 -21.30 -3.41
C LEU A 153 -15.82 -20.60 -4.54
N GLU A 154 -16.79 -21.27 -5.17
CA GLU A 154 -17.62 -20.68 -6.21
C GLU A 154 -18.52 -19.54 -5.67
N ASN A 155 -19.05 -19.69 -4.46
CA ASN A 155 -19.81 -18.61 -3.81
C ASN A 155 -18.92 -17.42 -3.44
N GLU A 156 -17.70 -17.65 -2.94
CA GLU A 156 -16.73 -16.58 -2.67
C GLU A 156 -16.33 -15.84 -3.95
N GLU A 157 -16.12 -16.54 -5.07
CA GLU A 157 -15.86 -15.89 -6.36
C GLU A 157 -17.06 -15.09 -6.87
N ARG A 158 -18.29 -15.58 -6.68
CA ARG A 158 -19.51 -14.85 -7.04
C ARG A 158 -19.71 -13.60 -6.20
N GLU A 159 -19.40 -13.67 -4.90
CA GLU A 159 -19.41 -12.51 -4.00
C GLU A 159 -18.37 -11.47 -4.43
N LYS A 160 -17.13 -11.88 -4.71
CA LYS A 160 -16.07 -10.99 -5.22
C LYS A 160 -16.47 -10.31 -6.54
N LYS A 161 -17.02 -11.05 -7.50
CA LYS A 161 -17.52 -10.49 -8.77
C LYS A 161 -18.66 -9.48 -8.55
N LYS A 162 -19.56 -9.74 -7.61
CA LYS A 162 -20.63 -8.78 -7.24
C LYS A 162 -20.07 -7.53 -6.56
N GLU A 163 -19.07 -7.67 -5.69
CA GLU A 163 -18.38 -6.53 -5.08
C GLU A 163 -17.62 -5.69 -6.11
N GLU A 164 -16.95 -6.32 -7.07
CA GLU A 164 -16.30 -5.63 -8.20
C GLU A 164 -17.32 -4.90 -9.08
N GLN A 165 -18.46 -5.52 -9.38
CA GLN A 165 -19.57 -4.87 -10.09
C GLN A 165 -20.11 -3.66 -9.31
N LYS A 166 -20.33 -3.79 -7.99
CA LYS A 166 -20.77 -2.67 -7.14
C LYS A 166 -19.74 -1.53 -7.10
N LYS A 167 -18.45 -1.83 -6.95
CA LYS A 167 -17.38 -0.82 -6.98
C LYS A 167 -17.33 -0.09 -8.33
N ASN A 168 -17.55 -0.80 -9.43
CA ASN A 168 -17.65 -0.20 -10.76
C ASN A 168 -18.90 0.69 -10.89
N GLU A 169 -20.04 0.26 -10.34
CA GLU A 169 -21.26 1.07 -10.30
C GLU A 169 -21.04 2.36 -9.49
N ASP A 170 -20.41 2.28 -8.32
CA ASP A 170 -20.09 3.45 -7.49
C ASP A 170 -19.18 4.44 -8.23
N TYR A 171 -18.18 3.95 -8.97
CA TYR A 171 -17.31 4.78 -9.81
C TYR A 171 -18.08 5.52 -10.91
N PHE A 172 -18.95 4.84 -11.65
CA PHE A 172 -19.78 5.48 -12.67
C PHE A 172 -20.77 6.48 -12.05
N ASN A 173 -21.35 6.15 -10.90
CA ASN A 173 -22.22 7.05 -10.15
C ASN A 173 -21.48 8.32 -9.70
N GLU A 174 -20.22 8.21 -9.27
CA GLU A 174 -19.39 9.36 -8.93
C GLU A 174 -19.07 10.22 -10.15
N ILE A 175 -18.66 9.61 -11.26
CA ILE A 175 -18.45 10.32 -12.52
C ILE A 175 -19.70 11.11 -12.91
N ASP A 176 -20.88 10.49 -12.84
CA ASP A 176 -22.13 11.15 -13.23
C ASP A 176 -22.50 12.29 -12.27
N LYS A 177 -22.24 12.16 -10.97
CA LYS A 177 -22.36 13.28 -10.02
C LYS A 177 -21.46 14.45 -10.41
N TYR A 178 -20.21 14.20 -10.78
CA TYR A 178 -19.29 15.26 -11.20
C TYR A 178 -19.70 15.87 -12.54
N LYS A 179 -20.13 15.06 -13.51
CA LYS A 179 -20.68 15.57 -14.79
C LYS A 179 -21.88 16.48 -14.56
N GLN A 180 -22.81 16.10 -13.68
CA GLN A 180 -23.95 16.95 -13.33
C GLN A 180 -23.52 18.27 -12.68
N LYS A 181 -22.57 18.23 -11.73
CA LYS A 181 -22.01 19.45 -11.11
C LYS A 181 -21.32 20.35 -12.14
N VAL A 182 -20.54 19.78 -13.06
CA VAL A 182 -19.86 20.53 -14.13
C VAL A 182 -20.86 21.15 -15.12
N GLN A 183 -21.99 20.47 -15.39
CA GLN A 183 -23.07 21.05 -16.21
C GLN A 183 -23.76 22.23 -15.53
N GLN A 184 -23.88 22.22 -14.20
CA GLN A 184 -24.45 23.34 -13.43
C GLN A 184 -23.52 24.56 -13.40
N ILE A 185 -22.21 24.38 -13.62
CA ILE A 185 -21.26 25.50 -13.65
C ILE A 185 -21.37 26.20 -15.01
N PRO A 186 -21.80 27.47 -15.06
CA PRO A 186 -21.90 28.23 -16.30
C PRO A 186 -20.52 28.35 -16.96
N LYS A 187 -20.44 27.95 -18.23
CA LYS A 187 -19.16 27.76 -18.93
C LYS A 187 -18.44 29.10 -19.18
N LYS A 188 -19.16 30.20 -19.50
CA LYS A 188 -18.64 31.58 -19.73
C LYS A 188 -19.75 32.64 -19.61
N GLY A 189 -19.39 33.91 -19.42
CA GLY A 189 -20.30 35.07 -19.45
C GLY A 189 -20.74 35.57 -18.07
N THR A 190 -21.73 36.48 -18.04
CA THR A 190 -22.24 37.16 -16.84
C THR A 190 -22.74 36.21 -15.75
N SER A 191 -23.39 35.10 -16.12
CA SER A 191 -23.83 34.07 -15.16
C SER A 191 -22.67 33.42 -14.40
N ARG A 192 -21.48 33.31 -15.02
CA ARG A 192 -20.27 32.84 -14.33
C ARG A 192 -19.76 33.89 -13.34
N GLU A 193 -19.80 35.17 -13.72
CA GLU A 193 -19.41 36.27 -12.85
C GLU A 193 -20.31 36.35 -11.61
N GLU A 194 -21.63 36.20 -11.77
CA GLU A 194 -22.59 36.12 -10.66
C GLU A 194 -22.29 34.97 -9.70
N LEU A 195 -22.00 33.78 -10.22
CA LEU A 195 -21.57 32.64 -9.40
C LEU A 195 -20.29 33.01 -8.63
N THR A 196 -19.26 33.52 -9.32
CA THR A 196 -18.00 33.89 -8.65
C THR A 196 -18.21 34.99 -7.62
N ALA A 197 -19.08 35.96 -7.87
CA ALA A 197 -19.43 37.03 -6.94
C ALA A 197 -20.16 36.47 -5.71
N SER A 198 -21.04 35.48 -5.89
CA SER A 198 -21.70 34.79 -4.77
C SER A 198 -20.71 34.01 -3.90
N LEU A 199 -19.72 33.34 -4.51
CA LEU A 199 -18.64 32.66 -3.79
C LEU A 199 -17.74 33.66 -3.06
N LEU A 200 -17.45 34.79 -3.71
CA LEU A 200 -16.68 35.88 -3.13
C LEU A 200 -17.43 36.53 -1.94
N ALA A 201 -18.75 36.70 -2.03
CA ALA A 201 -19.58 37.20 -0.93
C ALA A 201 -19.49 36.26 0.30
N LYS A 202 -19.64 34.94 0.09
CA LYS A 202 -19.44 33.94 1.16
C LYS A 202 -18.03 34.00 1.76
N PHE A 203 -17.01 34.19 0.93
CA PHE A 203 -15.63 34.36 1.41
C PHE A 203 -15.46 35.63 2.24
N ARG A 204 -16.04 36.76 1.81
CA ARG A 204 -16.04 38.01 2.58
C ARG A 204 -16.74 37.85 3.92
N GLU A 205 -17.88 37.18 3.97
CA GLU A 205 -18.59 36.88 5.23
C GLU A 205 -17.71 36.02 6.16
N LYS A 206 -17.02 35.00 5.65
CA LYS A 206 -16.06 34.20 6.42
C LYS A 206 -14.90 35.07 6.97
N LEU A 207 -14.34 35.95 6.15
CA LEU A 207 -13.28 36.87 6.55
C LEU A 207 -13.73 37.84 7.65
N ILE A 208 -14.92 38.43 7.51
CA ILE A 208 -15.47 39.36 8.51
C ILE A 208 -15.73 38.63 9.82
N SER A 209 -16.33 37.43 9.76
CA SER A 209 -16.56 36.60 10.94
C SER A 209 -15.25 36.21 11.66
N ALA A 210 -14.20 35.89 10.88
CA ALA A 210 -12.88 35.59 11.44
C ALA A 210 -12.25 36.81 12.15
N LYS A 211 -12.45 38.02 11.62
CA LYS A 211 -11.98 39.28 12.22
C LYS A 211 -12.77 39.70 13.46
N GLU A 212 -14.09 39.63 13.43
CA GLU A 212 -14.94 40.02 14.58
C GLU A 212 -14.71 39.14 15.83
N LYS A 213 -14.34 37.87 15.64
CA LYS A 213 -13.91 36.97 16.71
C LYS A 213 -12.62 37.41 17.43
N VAL A 214 -11.84 38.33 16.86
CA VAL A 214 -10.60 38.87 17.47
C VAL A 214 -10.90 40.11 18.32
N ASP A 215 -11.75 41.02 17.83
CA ASP A 215 -12.07 42.27 18.54
C ASP A 215 -12.87 42.05 19.84
N SER A 216 -13.44 40.85 20.03
CA SER A 216 -14.26 40.49 21.18
C SER A 216 -13.49 39.90 22.38
N ALA A 217 -12.17 39.69 22.31
CA ALA A 217 -11.38 39.31 23.48
C ALA A 217 -9.86 39.54 23.33
N PRO A 218 -9.19 40.29 24.24
CA PRO A 218 -7.75 40.19 24.42
C PRO A 218 -7.49 39.03 25.38
N SER A 219 -7.49 37.79 24.88
CA SER A 219 -7.14 36.63 25.71
C SER A 219 -6.35 35.64 24.88
N GLU A 220 -5.16 35.36 25.40
CA GLU A 220 -4.25 34.31 24.99
C GLU A 220 -4.95 32.96 24.87
N GLU A 221 -4.39 32.14 23.97
CA GLU A 221 -4.54 30.68 23.91
C GLU A 221 -5.97 30.13 23.72
N SER A 222 -6.37 30.03 22.45
CA SER A 222 -7.28 28.94 22.04
C SER A 222 -6.61 28.10 20.97
N ALA A 223 -5.93 27.05 21.43
CA ALA A 223 -5.28 26.00 20.63
C ALA A 223 -6.30 25.09 19.89
N ASN A 224 -7.34 25.69 19.31
CA ASN A 224 -8.42 25.02 18.58
C ASN A 224 -9.03 25.95 17.54
N GLN A 225 -8.20 26.69 16.80
CA GLN A 225 -8.67 27.45 15.66
C GLN A 225 -8.06 26.83 14.41
N ASN A 226 -8.94 26.41 13.49
CA ASN A 226 -8.55 25.90 12.19
C ASN A 226 -7.47 26.82 11.60
N GLU A 227 -6.39 26.27 11.05
CA GLU A 227 -5.25 27.03 10.50
C GLU A 227 -5.71 28.17 9.56
N ASP A 228 -6.80 27.95 8.85
CA ASP A 228 -7.52 28.93 8.01
C ASP A 228 -7.88 30.24 8.73
N ASP A 229 -8.39 30.16 9.97
CA ASP A 229 -8.89 31.32 10.70
C ASP A 229 -7.75 32.22 11.19
N GLU A 230 -6.56 31.65 11.47
CA GLU A 230 -5.36 32.41 11.79
C GLU A 230 -4.84 33.16 10.56
N LEU A 231 -4.84 32.51 9.40
CA LEU A 231 -4.46 33.13 8.13
C LEU A 231 -5.39 34.31 7.75
N PHE A 232 -6.69 34.20 8.01
CA PHE A 232 -7.65 35.28 7.74
C PHE A 232 -7.51 36.49 8.66
N LYS A 233 -6.85 36.33 9.81
CA LYS A 233 -6.59 37.41 10.78
C LYS A 233 -5.27 38.12 10.52
N HIS A 234 -4.30 37.42 9.93
CA HIS A 234 -2.96 37.94 9.74
C HIS A 234 -2.94 39.15 8.78
N GLU A 235 -2.26 40.22 9.20
CA GLU A 235 -1.98 41.39 8.36
C GLU A 235 -0.56 41.33 7.83
N LEU A 236 -0.37 41.57 6.54
CA LEU A 236 0.95 41.60 5.94
C LEU A 236 1.71 42.86 6.39
N ARG A 237 2.70 42.68 7.26
CA ARG A 237 3.59 43.74 7.74
C ARG A 237 5.00 43.41 7.29
N PHE A 238 5.56 44.26 6.45
CA PHE A 238 6.99 44.18 6.10
C PHE A 238 7.79 44.96 7.14
N GLU A 239 8.94 44.42 7.52
CA GLU A 239 9.92 45.21 8.26
C GLU A 239 10.37 46.37 7.38
N THR A 240 10.23 47.60 7.85
CA THR A 240 10.83 48.78 7.22
C THR A 240 12.34 48.77 7.49
N ASN A 241 13.03 47.79 6.95
CA ASN A 241 14.48 47.79 6.81
C ASN A 241 14.83 48.71 5.63
N ASP A 242 14.35 49.96 5.68
CA ASP A 242 14.79 50.97 4.73
C ASP A 242 16.31 51.02 4.84
N PRO A 243 17.05 50.73 3.76
CA PRO A 243 18.50 50.70 3.83
C PRO A 243 18.95 52.07 4.32
N VAL A 244 19.78 52.09 5.37
CA VAL A 244 20.44 53.32 5.80
C VAL A 244 21.24 53.82 4.60
N LEU A 245 20.67 54.78 3.86
CA LEU A 245 21.27 55.32 2.66
C LEU A 245 22.64 55.85 3.07
N ALA A 246 23.70 55.32 2.45
CA ALA A 246 25.03 55.81 2.69
C ALA A 246 25.04 57.33 2.48
N LYS A 247 25.63 58.07 3.43
CA LYS A 247 25.79 59.52 3.28
C LYS A 247 26.67 59.77 2.07
N ASP A 248 26.06 60.21 0.97
CA ASP A 248 26.76 60.49 -0.27
C ASP A 248 27.77 61.64 -0.04
N ALA A 249 29.02 61.40 -0.43
CA ALA A 249 30.10 62.38 -0.34
C ALA A 249 29.88 63.59 -1.27
N ASN A 250 29.00 63.48 -2.26
CA ASN A 250 28.62 64.59 -3.14
C ASN A 250 27.52 65.48 -2.58
N LEU A 251 26.80 65.03 -1.54
CA LEU A 251 25.83 65.86 -0.83
C LEU A 251 26.58 66.72 0.19
N LYS A 252 26.44 68.05 0.06
CA LYS A 252 27.01 69.02 1.00
C LYS A 252 26.33 68.89 2.36
N ASN A 253 26.90 68.06 3.21
CA ASN A 253 26.45 67.86 4.58
C ASN A 253 27.17 68.82 5.55
N ASP A 254 26.65 68.91 6.77
CA ASP A 254 27.12 69.82 7.83
C ASP A 254 28.60 69.63 8.25
N GLU A 255 29.23 68.54 7.82
CA GLU A 255 30.65 68.19 8.05
C GLU A 255 31.56 68.64 6.89
N TRP A 256 31.02 69.24 5.83
CA TRP A 256 31.81 69.77 4.72
C TRP A 256 32.61 71.01 5.12
N PHE A 257 32.09 71.80 6.05
CA PHE A 257 32.73 73.03 6.49
C PHE A 257 33.91 72.72 7.42
N ASP A 258 35.07 73.32 7.12
CA ASP A 258 36.26 73.22 7.96
C ASP A 258 35.94 73.63 9.41
N ILE A 259 36.70 73.08 10.36
CA ILE A 259 36.52 73.30 11.81
C ILE A 259 36.66 74.78 12.17
N SER A 260 37.30 75.58 11.32
CA SER A 260 37.40 77.04 11.48
C SER A 260 36.23 77.82 10.88
N ASP A 261 35.42 77.20 10.02
CA ASP A 261 34.32 77.88 9.34
C ASP A 261 33.13 78.08 10.31
N PRO A 262 32.56 79.29 10.41
CA PRO A 262 31.42 79.58 11.26
C PRO A 262 30.16 78.76 10.96
N ARG A 263 30.06 78.13 9.78
CA ARG A 263 28.94 77.28 9.35
C ARG A 263 29.11 75.82 9.75
N SER A 264 30.31 75.41 10.16
CA SER A 264 30.55 74.06 10.69
C SER A 264 29.63 73.76 11.88
N ALA A 265 29.08 72.55 11.93
CA ALA A 265 28.16 72.11 12.99
C ALA A 265 28.73 72.35 14.40
N LEU A 266 30.05 72.17 14.57
CA LEU A 266 30.74 72.36 15.84
C LEU A 266 30.74 73.84 16.26
N ASN A 267 31.02 74.75 15.33
CA ASN A 267 31.02 76.20 15.58
C ASN A 267 29.61 76.76 15.75
N LYS A 268 28.63 76.23 15.01
CA LYS A 268 27.21 76.54 15.21
C LYS A 268 26.77 76.15 16.62
N ARG A 269 27.11 74.94 17.09
CA ARG A 269 26.84 74.48 18.45
C ARG A 269 27.51 75.36 19.51
N LYS A 270 28.78 75.74 19.32
CA LYS A 270 29.50 76.64 20.25
C LYS A 270 28.85 78.02 20.31
N ARG A 271 28.44 78.59 19.17
CA ARG A 271 27.78 79.91 19.12
C ARG A 271 26.40 79.89 19.75
N GLU A 272 25.59 78.87 19.47
CA GLU A 272 24.27 78.73 20.09
C GLU A 272 24.38 78.51 21.60
N ALA A 273 25.36 77.72 22.05
CA ALA A 273 25.63 77.54 23.47
C ALA A 273 26.04 78.86 24.15
N SER A 274 26.93 79.65 23.53
CA SER A 274 27.34 80.94 24.08
C SER A 274 26.19 81.95 24.08
N GLN A 275 25.37 81.99 23.03
CA GLN A 275 24.16 82.82 22.99
C GLN A 275 23.16 82.42 24.07
N LYS A 276 22.93 81.11 24.29
CA LYS A 276 22.08 80.63 25.39
C LYS A 276 22.62 81.03 26.76
N LEU A 277 23.95 80.99 26.96
CA LEU A 277 24.58 81.47 28.19
C LEU A 277 24.41 82.98 28.38
N MET A 278 24.64 83.78 27.33
CA MET A 278 24.44 85.23 27.37
C MET A 278 22.97 85.59 27.64
N ALA A 279 22.01 84.91 27.00
CA ALA A 279 20.59 85.11 27.27
C ALA A 279 20.19 84.73 28.71
N LYS A 280 20.82 83.71 29.29
CA LYS A 280 20.63 83.36 30.72
C LYS A 280 21.25 84.38 31.66
N PHE A 281 22.37 85.01 31.28
CA PHE A 281 23.01 86.06 32.07
C PHE A 281 22.17 87.35 32.04
N THR A 282 21.72 87.78 30.87
CA THR A 282 20.90 89.00 30.72
C THR A 282 19.53 88.89 31.38
N LYS A 283 18.94 87.70 31.44
CA LYS A 283 17.74 87.44 32.24
C LYS A 283 18.01 87.57 33.73
N ARG A 284 19.09 86.98 34.23
CA ARG A 284 19.50 87.07 35.65
C ARG A 284 19.87 88.47 36.12
N THR A 285 20.28 89.37 35.23
CA THR A 285 20.58 90.77 35.57
C THR A 285 19.35 91.69 35.47
N ARG A 286 18.21 91.18 35.01
CA ARG A 286 16.95 91.95 34.85
C ARG A 286 15.91 91.63 35.92
N ASP A 287 16.09 90.54 36.66
CA ASP A 287 15.37 90.24 37.92
C ASP A 287 16.15 90.84 39.10
#